data_AF-A0A0G3XIY4-F1
#
_entry.id   AF-A0A0G3XIY4-F1
#
_cell.length_a   1.000
_cell.length_b   1.000
_cell.length_c   1.000
_cell.angle_alpha   90.00
_cell.angle_beta   90.00
_cell.angle_gamma   90.00
#
_symmetry.space_group_name_H-M   'P 1'
#
loop_
_entity.id
_entity.type
_entity.pdbx_description
1 polymer ?
#
loop_
_entity_poly.entity_id
_entity_poly.type
_entity_poly.pdbx_seq_one_letter_code
_entity_poly.pdbx_strand_id
1 'polypeptide(L)'
;MDVPKPQARTRVGNGSTVLAGVDGRSATFRRYREVLASLVTDMGGDPSEAQSQLARRAASLVCWCEEQDAAAANGEEFDVKAYTTASNTLRRLLGDLGLERTARNITPTIVEYAAHKAAEKAGAA
;
A
#
# COMPACT_ATOMS: atom_id res chain seq x y z
N MET A 1 -16.43 0.04 -28.08
CA MET A 1 -17.53 -0.74 -27.48
C MET A 1 -18.34 0.20 -26.61
N ASP A 2 -19.65 0.01 -26.53
CA ASP A 2 -20.54 0.84 -25.70
C ASP A 2 -20.42 0.46 -24.21
N VAL A 3 -20.56 1.45 -23.31
CA VAL A 3 -20.49 1.19 -21.87
C VAL A 3 -21.79 0.48 -21.45
N PRO A 4 -21.73 -0.63 -20.70
CA PRO A 4 -22.93 -1.36 -20.31
C PRO A 4 -23.93 -0.47 -19.56
N LYS A 5 -25.21 -0.59 -19.92
CA LYS A 5 -26.31 0.10 -19.22
C LYS A 5 -26.30 -0.25 -17.72
N PRO A 6 -26.70 0.66 -16.82
CA PRO A 6 -26.68 0.43 -15.38
C PRO A 6 -27.35 -0.88 -14.92
N GLN A 7 -28.43 -1.29 -15.59
CA GLN A 7 -29.17 -2.51 -15.28
C GLN A 7 -28.40 -3.80 -15.65
N ALA A 8 -27.47 -3.71 -16.60
CA ALA A 8 -26.63 -4.83 -17.02
C ALA A 8 -25.28 -4.88 -16.26
N ARG A 9 -24.97 -3.86 -15.45
CA ARG A 9 -23.75 -3.81 -14.64
C ARG A 9 -23.89 -4.69 -13.40
N THR A 10 -22.78 -5.26 -12.97
CA THR A 10 -22.72 -6.02 -11.72
C THR A 10 -22.86 -5.08 -10.51
N ARG A 11 -23.22 -5.63 -9.35
CA ARG A 11 -23.21 -4.88 -8.07
C ARG A 11 -21.86 -4.23 -7.77
N VAL A 12 -20.76 -4.92 -8.08
CA VAL A 12 -19.40 -4.37 -7.94
C VAL A 12 -19.18 -3.23 -8.93
N GLY A 13 -19.56 -3.43 -10.20
CA GLY A 13 -19.46 -2.40 -11.22
C GLY A 13 -20.29 -1.16 -10.92
N ASN A 14 -21.41 -1.30 -10.21
CA ASN A 14 -22.26 -0.18 -9.75
C ASN A 14 -21.79 0.45 -8.43
N GLY A 15 -20.69 -0.02 -7.82
CA GLY A 15 -20.18 0.50 -6.55
C GLY A 15 -20.97 0.08 -5.30
N SER A 16 -22.06 -0.68 -5.46
CA SER A 16 -22.91 -1.15 -4.34
C SER A 16 -22.21 -2.14 -3.40
N THR A 17 -21.17 -2.82 -3.87
CA THR A 17 -20.26 -3.62 -3.04
C THR A 17 -18.85 -3.58 -3.61
N VAL A 18 -17.85 -3.75 -2.75
CA VAL A 18 -16.45 -3.82 -3.18
C VAL A 18 -16.02 -5.24 -3.54
N LEU A 19 -16.54 -6.28 -2.87
CA LEU A 19 -16.35 -7.68 -3.25
C LEU A 19 -17.71 -8.37 -3.32
N ALA A 20 -17.87 -9.25 -4.30
CA ALA A 20 -19.08 -10.06 -4.43
C ALA A 20 -18.97 -11.31 -3.55
N GLY A 21 -20.06 -11.70 -2.90
CA GLY A 21 -20.16 -12.99 -2.18
C GLY A 21 -19.49 -13.04 -0.80
N VAL A 22 -19.15 -11.90 -0.20
CA VAL A 22 -18.51 -11.84 1.12
C VAL A 22 -19.47 -11.29 2.18
N ASP A 23 -19.44 -11.82 3.40
CA ASP A 23 -20.14 -11.21 4.54
C ASP A 23 -19.46 -9.89 4.93
N GLY A 24 -20.20 -8.80 4.76
CA GLY A 24 -19.76 -7.44 5.04
C GLY A 24 -19.37 -7.16 6.49
N ARG A 25 -19.71 -8.06 7.43
CA ARG A 25 -19.47 -7.92 8.86
C ARG A 25 -18.19 -8.60 9.34
N SER A 26 -17.58 -9.45 8.51
CA SER A 26 -16.34 -10.14 8.86
C SER A 26 -15.23 -9.13 9.17
N ALA A 27 -14.34 -9.46 10.11
CA ALA A 27 -13.25 -8.58 10.52
C ALA A 27 -12.35 -8.24 9.32
N THR A 28 -11.94 -9.25 8.54
CA THR A 28 -11.12 -9.09 7.35
C THR A 28 -11.78 -8.21 6.30
N PHE A 29 -13.09 -8.35 6.06
CA PHE A 29 -13.76 -7.48 5.09
C PHE A 29 -13.90 -6.04 5.57
N ARG A 30 -14.12 -5.81 6.87
CA ARG A 30 -14.09 -4.46 7.45
C ARG A 30 -12.71 -3.83 7.29
N ARG A 31 -11.65 -4.58 7.62
CA ARG A 31 -10.26 -4.14 7.44
C ARG A 31 -9.94 -3.83 5.98
N TYR A 32 -10.35 -4.69 5.06
CA TYR A 32 -10.23 -4.46 3.62
C TYR A 32 -10.87 -3.14 3.19
N ARG A 33 -12.08 -2.84 3.68
CA ARG A 33 -12.77 -1.58 3.38
C ARG A 33 -12.06 -0.36 3.95
N GLU A 34 -11.52 -0.46 5.17
CA GLU A 34 -10.73 0.62 5.79
C GLU A 34 -9.51 0.95 4.94
N VAL A 35 -8.71 -0.07 4.60
CA VAL A 35 -7.50 0.11 3.78
C VAL A 35 -7.86 0.68 2.40
N LEU A 36 -8.87 0.14 1.73
CA LEU A 36 -9.31 0.63 0.43
C LEU A 36 -9.79 2.08 0.49
N ALA A 37 -10.54 2.46 1.53
CA ALA A 37 -11.02 3.83 1.70
C ALA A 37 -9.86 4.81 1.93
N SER A 38 -8.85 4.42 2.71
CA SER A 38 -7.64 5.22 2.91
C SER A 38 -6.88 5.41 1.59
N LEU A 39 -6.64 4.33 0.83
CA LEU A 39 -5.97 4.43 -0.47
C LEU A 39 -6.73 5.33 -1.46
N VAL A 40 -8.06 5.24 -1.49
CA VAL A 40 -8.90 6.14 -2.30
C VAL A 40 -8.76 7.60 -1.85
N THR A 41 -8.70 7.84 -0.55
CA THR A 41 -8.50 9.18 0.02
C THR A 41 -7.13 9.74 -0.34
N ASP A 42 -6.07 8.92 -0.26
CA ASP A 42 -4.70 9.30 -0.63
C ASP A 42 -4.58 9.69 -2.11
N MET A 43 -5.39 9.09 -2.97
CA MET A 43 -5.50 9.43 -4.39
C MET A 43 -6.38 10.66 -4.69
N GLY A 44 -6.95 11.32 -3.68
CA GLY A 44 -7.81 12.49 -3.84
C GLY A 44 -9.31 12.19 -3.95
N GLY A 45 -9.74 10.95 -3.70
CA GLY A 45 -11.15 10.58 -3.53
C GLY A 45 -11.93 10.18 -4.79
N ASP A 46 -11.36 10.36 -5.99
CA ASP A 46 -12.01 9.99 -7.27
C ASP A 46 -11.03 9.24 -8.20
N PRO A 47 -10.66 8.00 -7.85
CA PRO A 47 -9.72 7.22 -8.65
C PRO A 47 -10.36 6.78 -9.97
N SER A 48 -9.56 6.77 -11.04
CA SER A 48 -9.90 6.08 -12.29
C SER A 48 -10.22 4.59 -12.03
N GLU A 49 -10.89 3.92 -12.98
CA GLU A 49 -11.17 2.49 -12.86
C GLU A 49 -9.87 1.67 -12.71
N ALA A 50 -8.80 2.03 -13.43
CA ALA A 50 -7.51 1.36 -13.30
C ALA A 50 -6.92 1.50 -11.89
N GLN A 51 -6.93 2.72 -11.33
CA GLN A 51 -6.51 2.98 -9.96
C GLN A 51 -7.38 2.21 -8.95
N SER A 52 -8.69 2.19 -9.14
CA SER A 52 -9.63 1.42 -8.31
C SER A 52 -9.29 -0.08 -8.30
N GLN A 53 -8.93 -0.64 -9.45
CA GLN A 53 -8.52 -2.04 -9.57
C GLN A 53 -7.20 -2.34 -8.85
N LEU A 54 -6.21 -1.43 -8.95
CA LEU A 54 -4.94 -1.55 -8.24
C LEU A 54 -5.13 -1.41 -6.73
N ALA A 55 -5.91 -0.42 -6.28
CA ALA A 55 -6.21 -0.19 -4.86
C ALA A 55 -6.92 -1.39 -4.22
N ARG A 56 -7.86 -2.02 -4.94
CA ARG A 56 -8.54 -3.25 -4.49
C ARG A 56 -7.58 -4.41 -4.28
N ARG A 57 -6.56 -4.57 -5.14
CA ARG A 57 -5.53 -5.61 -5.01
C ARG A 57 -4.56 -5.28 -3.87
N ALA A 58 -4.16 -4.02 -3.75
CA ALA A 58 -3.33 -3.55 -2.66
C ALA A 58 -4.01 -3.79 -1.30
N ALA A 59 -5.29 -3.44 -1.15
CA ALA A 59 -6.04 -3.67 0.08
C ALA A 59 -6.14 -5.17 0.44
N SER A 60 -6.29 -6.06 -0.55
CA SER A 60 -6.27 -7.50 -0.33
C SER A 60 -4.90 -7.98 0.15
N LEU A 61 -3.81 -7.52 -0.48
CA LEU A 61 -2.45 -7.90 -0.11
C LEU A 61 -2.07 -7.37 1.28
N VAL A 62 -2.54 -6.17 1.66
CA VAL A 62 -2.35 -5.63 3.02
C VAL A 62 -2.99 -6.55 4.05
N CYS A 63 -4.28 -6.91 3.88
CA CYS A 63 -4.97 -7.77 4.83
C CYS A 63 -4.29 -9.14 4.95
N TRP A 64 -3.82 -9.70 3.82
CA TRP A 64 -3.10 -10.96 3.81
C TRP A 64 -1.75 -10.84 4.52
N CYS A 65 -0.96 -9.80 4.25
CA CYS A 65 0.31 -9.59 4.97
C CYS A 65 0.10 -9.40 6.48
N GLU A 66 -0.93 -8.66 6.90
CA GLU A 66 -1.28 -8.48 8.32
C GLU A 66 -1.60 -9.82 9.00
N GLU A 67 -2.29 -10.74 8.30
CA GLU A 67 -2.55 -12.09 8.80
C GLU A 67 -1.26 -12.92 8.93
N GLN A 68 -0.37 -12.84 7.94
CA GLN A 68 0.93 -13.52 8.00
C GLN A 68 1.84 -12.96 9.09
N ASP A 69 1.82 -11.65 9.33
CA ASP A 69 2.58 -10.99 10.40
C ASP A 69 2.10 -11.46 11.78
N ALA A 70 0.78 -11.58 11.96
CA ALA A 70 0.20 -12.11 13.18
C ALA A 70 0.57 -13.58 13.42
N ALA A 71 0.49 -14.42 12.40
CA ALA A 71 0.91 -15.82 12.45
C ALA A 71 2.40 -15.95 12.85
N ALA A 72 3.27 -15.15 12.21
CA ALA A 72 4.70 -15.13 12.53
C ALA A 72 4.97 -14.70 13.98
N ALA A 73 4.27 -13.67 14.47
CA ALA A 73 4.40 -13.18 15.85
C ALA A 73 3.97 -14.22 16.89
N ASN A 74 3.03 -15.11 16.54
CA ASN A 74 2.59 -16.24 17.37
C ASN A 74 3.51 -17.47 17.26
N GLY A 75 4.58 -17.41 16.45
CA GLY A 75 5.51 -18.54 16.25
C GLY A 75 4.96 -19.63 15.33
N GLU A 76 3.95 -19.33 14.51
CA GLU A 76 3.41 -20.25 13.52
C GLU A 76 4.33 -20.38 12.29
N GLU A 77 4.04 -21.35 11.43
CA GLU A 77 4.79 -21.54 10.19
C GLU A 77 4.62 -20.34 9.26
N PHE A 78 5.74 -19.79 8.80
CA PHE A 78 5.77 -18.57 8.00
C PHE A 78 6.48 -18.81 6.67
N ASP A 79 5.72 -18.73 5.58
CA ASP A 79 6.29 -18.78 4.23
C ASP A 79 6.91 -17.43 3.85
N VAL A 80 8.21 -17.30 4.11
CA VAL A 80 9.03 -16.13 3.76
C VAL A 80 8.97 -15.81 2.26
N LYS A 81 8.88 -16.82 1.39
CA LYS A 81 8.90 -16.63 -0.06
C LYS A 81 7.59 -16.04 -0.55
N ALA A 82 6.45 -16.60 -0.09
CA ALA A 82 5.14 -16.04 -0.38
C ALA A 82 5.03 -14.62 0.16
N TYR A 83 5.46 -14.40 1.40
CA TYR A 83 5.43 -13.08 2.04
C TYR A 83 6.25 -12.03 1.29
N THR A 84 7.47 -12.38 0.91
CA THR A 84 8.36 -11.50 0.12
C THR A 84 7.74 -11.17 -1.23
N THR A 85 7.09 -12.13 -1.88
CA THR A 85 6.42 -11.93 -3.17
C THR A 85 5.23 -10.99 -3.05
N ALA A 86 4.37 -11.20 -2.05
CA ALA A 86 3.23 -10.34 -1.75
C ALA A 86 3.68 -8.92 -1.41
N SER A 87 4.67 -8.77 -0.52
CA SER A 87 5.20 -7.47 -0.09
C SER A 87 5.83 -6.68 -1.24
N ASN A 88 6.60 -7.34 -2.11
CA ASN A 88 7.16 -6.69 -3.30
C ASN A 88 6.10 -6.29 -4.31
N THR A 89 5.03 -7.08 -4.45
CA THR A 89 3.90 -6.76 -5.33
C THR A 89 3.12 -5.57 -4.76
N LEU A 90 2.83 -5.59 -3.47
CA LEU A 90 2.17 -4.50 -2.75
C LEU A 90 2.94 -3.18 -2.92
N ARG A 91 4.27 -3.20 -2.70
CA ARG A 91 5.11 -2.02 -2.92
C ARG A 91 4.97 -1.42 -4.32
N ARG A 92 4.93 -2.27 -5.37
CA ARG A 92 4.78 -1.79 -6.76
C ARG A 92 3.42 -1.17 -6.98
N LEU A 93 2.35 -1.85 -6.53
CA LEU A 93 0.98 -1.32 -6.63
C LEU A 93 0.86 0.03 -5.93
N LEU A 94 1.40 0.17 -4.71
CA LEU A 94 1.36 1.44 -3.99
C LEU A 94 2.14 2.54 -4.70
N GLY A 95 3.31 2.21 -5.29
CA GLY A 95 4.05 3.14 -6.12
C GLY A 95 3.25 3.64 -7.33
N ASP A 96 2.54 2.74 -8.01
CA ASP A 96 1.68 3.08 -9.16
C ASP A 96 0.47 3.96 -8.75
N LEU A 97 -0.02 3.80 -7.51
CA LEU A 97 -1.11 4.60 -6.96
C LEU A 97 -0.70 6.00 -6.49
N GLY A 98 0.59 6.33 -6.53
CA GLY A 98 1.09 7.65 -6.13
C GLY A 98 1.75 7.68 -4.75
N LEU A 99 2.18 6.53 -4.22
CA LEU A 99 3.13 6.52 -3.10
C LEU A 99 4.46 7.08 -3.61
N GLU A 100 4.61 8.40 -3.50
CA GLU A 100 5.84 9.07 -3.89
C GLU A 100 6.97 8.61 -2.98
N ARG A 101 7.96 7.93 -3.56
CA ARG A 101 9.19 7.62 -2.84
C ARG A 101 9.95 8.94 -2.60
N THR A 102 9.75 9.57 -1.46
CA THR A 102 10.60 10.68 -1.02
C THR A 102 11.95 10.10 -0.58
N ALA A 103 13.01 10.36 -1.35
CA ALA A 103 14.35 10.04 -0.91
C ALA A 103 14.67 10.83 0.36
N ARG A 104 15.26 10.18 1.37
CA ARG A 104 15.77 10.88 2.55
C ARG A 104 16.75 11.95 2.09
N ASN A 105 16.53 13.21 2.52
CA ASN A 105 17.49 14.26 2.27
C ASN A 105 18.77 13.96 3.06
N ILE A 106 19.85 13.63 2.33
CA ILE A 106 21.18 13.35 2.87
C ILE A 106 22.14 14.54 2.72
N THR A 107 21.66 15.68 2.23
CA THR A 107 22.47 16.89 2.13
C THR A 107 22.79 17.38 3.53
N PRO A 108 24.07 17.41 3.94
CA PRO A 108 24.45 17.93 5.25
C PRO A 108 24.07 19.40 5.33
N THR A 109 23.57 19.82 6.49
CA THR A 109 23.45 21.24 6.80
C THR A 109 24.84 21.89 6.81
N ILE A 110 24.88 23.22 6.66
CA ILE A 110 26.14 23.97 6.70
C ILE A 110 26.90 23.71 8.01
N VAL A 111 26.17 23.52 9.12
CA VAL A 111 26.75 23.23 10.44
C VAL A 111 27.38 21.84 10.46
N GLU A 112 26.68 20.82 9.97
CA GLU A 112 27.20 19.45 9.88
C GLU A 112 28.41 19.36 8.94
N TYR A 113 28.37 20.08 7.81
CA TYR A 113 29.49 20.17 6.89
C TYR A 113 30.71 20.84 7.54
N ALA A 114 30.51 21.96 8.24
CA ALA A 114 31.59 22.66 8.94
C ALA A 114 32.22 21.79 10.04
N ALA A 115 31.40 21.09 10.83
CA ALA A 115 31.86 20.15 11.85
C ALA A 115 32.67 18.99 11.24
N HIS A 116 32.19 18.43 10.12
CA HIS A 116 32.91 17.38 9.39
C HIS A 116 34.28 17.87 8.88
N LYS A 117 34.35 19.06 8.25
CA LYS A 117 35.62 19.63 7.77
C LYS A 117 36.59 19.98 8.91
N ALA A 118 36.08 20.43 10.05
CA ALA A 118 36.90 20.71 11.23
C ALA A 118 37.51 19.41 11.81
N ALA A 119 36.73 18.34 11.89
CA ALA A 119 37.20 17.03 12.33
C ALA A 119 38.24 16.42 11.39
N GLU A 120 38.06 16.51 10.06
CA GLU A 120 39.07 16.09 9.08
C GLU A 120 40.41 16.82 9.26
N LYS A 121 40.36 18.14 9.48
CA LYS A 121 41.56 18.96 9.63
C LYS A 121 42.31 18.67 10.93
N ALA A 122 41.58 18.36 12.01
CA ALA A 122 42.17 18.01 13.30
C ALA A 122 42.80 16.61 13.32
N GLY A 123 42.30 15.66 12.51
CA GLY A 123 42.88 14.31 12.39
C GLY A 123 44.05 14.22 11.40
N ALA A 124 44.23 15.22 10.54
CA ALA A 124 45.33 15.30 9.57
C ALA A 124 46.55 16.10 10.09
N ALA A 125 46.49 16.64 11.31
CA ALA A 125 47.53 17.39 11.99
C ALA A 125 48.13 16.55 13.14
#